data_AF-A0A7K0DNB7-F1
#
_entry.id   AF-A0A7K0DNB7-F1
#
_cell.length_a   1.000
_cell.length_b   1.000
_cell.length_c   1.000
_cell.angle_alpha   90.00
_cell.angle_beta   90.00
_cell.angle_gamma   90.00
#
_symmetry.space_group_name_H-M   'P 1'
#
loop_
_entity.id
_entity.type
_entity.pdbx_description
1 polymer ?
#
loop_
_entity_poly.entity_id
_entity_poly.type
_entity_poly.pdbx_seq_one_letter_code
_entity_poly.pdbx_strand_id
1 'polypeptide(L)' 'MPLDRHLQFAQLWLEQVRDNLATAAATGTPVPPEQLNIMSGKIAAGLRVFSELAEHRPHWEQAG' A
#
# COMPACT_ATOMS: atom_id res chain seq x y z
N MET A 1 -12.91 -12.48 -2.74
CA MET A 1 -12.77 -11.54 -3.87
C MET A 1 -11.59 -12.01 -4.72
N PRO A 2 -11.54 -11.77 -6.05
CA PRO A 2 -10.44 -12.25 -6.90
C PRO A 2 -9.11 -11.61 -6.50
N LEU A 3 -7.99 -12.36 -6.58
CA LEU A 3 -6.66 -11.92 -6.14
C LEU A 3 -6.22 -10.61 -6.84
N ASP A 4 -6.52 -10.46 -8.13
CA ASP A 4 -6.21 -9.23 -8.90
C ASP A 4 -6.87 -7.99 -8.30
N ARG A 5 -8.08 -8.14 -7.76
CA ARG A 5 -8.80 -7.03 -7.14
C ARG A 5 -8.18 -6.63 -5.80
N HIS A 6 -7.65 -7.58 -5.04
CA HIS A 6 -6.92 -7.27 -3.80
C HIS A 6 -5.63 -6.49 -4.09
N LEU A 7 -4.91 -6.86 -5.16
CA LEU A 7 -3.71 -6.14 -5.59
C LEU A 7 -4.01 -4.72 -6.06
N GLN A 8 -5.05 -4.53 -6.87
CA GLN A 8 -5.46 -3.18 -7.30
C GLN A 8 -5.81 -2.29 -6.11
N PHE A 9 -6.52 -2.81 -5.10
CA PHE A 9 -6.80 -2.03 -3.89
C PHE A 9 -5.55 -1.72 -3.08
N ALA A 10 -4.63 -2.68 -2.95
CA ALA A 10 -3.36 -2.44 -2.26
C ALA A 10 -2.54 -1.35 -2.95
N GLN A 11 -2.47 -1.35 -4.29
CA GLN A 11 -1.81 -0.29 -5.07
C GLN A 11 -2.46 1.07 -4.83
N LEU A 12 -3.78 1.17 -5.00
CA LEU A 12 -4.53 2.42 -4.80
C LEU A 12 -4.34 2.99 -3.39
N TRP A 13 -4.31 2.14 -2.36
CA TRP A 13 -4.06 2.57 -1.00
C TRP A 13 -2.67 3.15 -0.80
N LEU A 14 -1.64 2.50 -1.34
CA LEU A 14 -0.27 3.00 -1.22
C LEU A 14 -0.06 4.29 -2.03
N GLU A 15 -0.62 4.37 -3.22
CA GLU A 15 -0.60 5.58 -4.06
C GLU A 15 -1.28 6.75 -3.35
N GLN A 16 -2.47 6.53 -2.78
CA GLN A 16 -3.18 7.58 -2.06
C GLN A 16 -2.41 8.08 -0.84
N VAL A 17 -1.75 7.18 -0.09
CA VAL A 17 -0.92 7.58 1.04
C VAL A 17 0.28 8.39 0.57
N ARG A 18 0.97 7.94 -0.48
CA ARG A 18 2.10 8.67 -1.08
C ARG A 18 1.69 10.08 -1.48
N ASP A 19 0.59 10.22 -2.21
CA ASP A 19 0.15 11.50 -2.76
C ASP A 19 -0.29 12.48 -1.66
N ASN A 20 -0.95 11.97 -0.62
CA ASN A 20 -1.31 12.78 0.56
C ASN A 20 -0.06 13.29 1.30
N LEU A 21 0.94 12.42 1.53
CA LEU A 21 2.18 12.81 2.20
C LEU A 21 2.99 13.81 1.35
N ALA A 22 3.08 13.59 0.04
CA ALA A 22 3.75 14.49 -0.89
C ALA A 22 3.08 15.87 -0.91
N THR A 23 1.75 15.90 -0.93
CA THR A 23 0.97 17.15 -0.89
C THR A 23 1.21 17.88 0.43
N ALA A 24 1.08 17.20 1.57
CA ALA A 24 1.28 17.79 2.89
C ALA A 24 2.71 18.37 3.06
N ALA A 25 3.72 17.66 2.56
CA ALA A 25 5.09 18.13 2.55
C ALA A 25 5.29 19.36 1.64
N ALA A 26 4.69 19.35 0.44
CA ALA A 26 4.78 20.47 -0.50
C ALA A 26 4.09 21.74 0.01
N THR A 27 2.98 21.61 0.73
CA THR A 27 2.22 22.75 1.26
C THR A 27 2.63 23.15 2.68
N GLY A 28 3.52 22.40 3.33
CA GLY A 28 3.87 22.59 4.73
C GLY A 28 2.68 22.40 5.69
N THR A 29 1.64 21.69 5.25
CA THR A 29 0.42 21.46 6.04
C THR A 29 0.64 20.27 6.98
N PRO A 30 0.51 20.44 8.31
CA PRO A 30 0.58 19.31 9.22
C PRO A 30 -0.54 18.31 8.94
N VAL A 31 -0.20 17.02 8.89
CA VAL A 31 -1.21 15.95 8.76
C VAL A 31 -1.80 15.65 10.14
N PRO A 32 -3.13 15.66 10.31
CA PRO A 32 -3.76 15.33 11.59
C PRO A 32 -3.42 13.90 12.06
N PRO A 33 -3.29 13.66 13.38
CA PRO A 33 -2.99 12.32 13.91
C PRO A 33 -3.96 11.23 13.46
N GLU A 34 -5.25 11.56 13.35
CA GLU A 34 -6.27 10.63 12.85
C GLU A 34 -6.01 10.24 11.38
N GLN A 35 -5.63 11.20 10.53
CA GLN A 35 -5.27 10.90 9.14
C GLN A 35 -3.98 10.07 9.07
N LEU A 36 -2.99 10.34 9.92
CA LEU A 36 -1.79 9.51 10.02
C LEU A 36 -2.14 8.06 10.39
N ASN A 37 -3.06 7.86 11.35
CA ASN A 37 -3.53 6.53 11.73
C ASN A 37 -4.24 5.81 10.57
N ILE A 38 -5.11 6.51 9.84
CA ILE A 38 -5.78 5.97 8.65
C ILE A 38 -4.76 5.57 7.57
N MET A 39 -3.78 6.43 7.28
CA MET A 39 -2.74 6.14 6.29
C MET A 39 -1.84 4.98 6.74
N SER A 40 -1.51 4.89 8.02
CA SER A 40 -0.79 3.74 8.60
C SER A 40 -1.53 2.43 8.36
N GLY A 41 -2.85 2.41 8.60
CA GLY A 41 -3.68 1.23 8.31
C GLY A 41 -3.68 0.83 6.84
N LYS A 42 -3.73 1.81 5.93
CA LYS A 42 -3.61 1.59 4.48
C LYS A 42 -2.27 0.99 4.08
N ILE A 43 -1.17 1.51 4.64
CA ILE A 43 0.17 0.96 4.43
C ILE A 43 0.24 -0.49 4.90
N ALA A 44 -0.18 -0.76 6.14
CA ALA A 44 -0.12 -2.10 6.72
C ALA A 44 -0.92 -3.13 5.90
N ALA A 45 -2.14 -2.77 5.49
CA ALA A 45 -2.99 -3.63 4.67
C ALA A 45 -2.41 -3.85 3.26
N GLY A 46 -1.92 -2.78 2.61
CA GLY A 46 -1.30 -2.88 1.29
C GLY A 46 -0.06 -3.77 1.29
N LEU A 47 0.85 -3.55 2.25
CA LEU A 47 2.06 -4.36 2.41
C LEU A 47 1.74 -5.84 2.66
N ARG A 48 0.72 -6.13 3.49
CA ARG A 48 0.30 -7.51 3.74
C ARG A 48 -0.11 -8.22 2.45
N VAL A 49 -0.90 -7.58 1.59
CA VAL A 49 -1.31 -8.16 0.29
C VAL A 49 -0.10 -8.45 -0.60
N PHE A 50 0.88 -7.54 -0.64
CA PHE A 50 2.10 -7.76 -1.42
C PHE A 50 2.99 -8.86 -0.84
N SER A 51 3.11 -8.96 0.48
CA SER A 51 3.84 -10.06 1.13
C SER A 51 3.18 -11.41 0.87
N GLU A 52 1.85 -11.49 1.02
CA GLU A 52 1.08 -12.69 0.69
C GLU A 52 1.30 -13.07 -0.79
N LEU A 53 1.29 -12.12 -1.73
CA LEU A 53 1.59 -12.41 -3.13
C LEU A 53 3.03 -12.92 -3.33
N ALA A 54 4.00 -12.30 -2.67
CA ALA A 54 5.41 -12.69 -2.77
C ALA A 54 5.64 -14.11 -2.23
N GLU A 55 4.95 -14.49 -1.16
CA GLU A 55 4.96 -15.84 -0.59
C GLU A 55 4.23 -16.86 -1.48
N HIS A 56 3.22 -16.44 -2.24
CA HIS A 56 2.46 -17.31 -3.15
C HIS A 56 3.07 -17.41 -4.56
N ARG A 57 4.12 -16.67 -4.90
CA ARG A 57 4.90 -16.95 -6.13
C ARG A 57 5.68 -18.24 -5.93
N PRO A 58 5.40 -19.31 -6.70
CA PRO A 58 6.11 -20.56 -6.53
C PRO A 58 7.57 -20.41 -6.98
N HIS A 59 8.48 -20.94 -6.18
CA HIS A 59 9.94 -20.82 -6.32
C HIS A 59 10.54 -21.34 -7.66
N TRP A 60 9.75 -21.96 -8.55
CA TRP A 60 10.23 -22.47 -9.84
C TRP A 60 10.25 -21.41 -10.96
N GLU A 61 9.62 -20.25 -10.80
CA GLU A 61 9.74 -19.11 -11.74
C GLU A 61 11.05 -18.32 -11.60
N GLN A 62 11.87 -18.60 -10.58
CA GLN A 62 13.18 -17.96 -10.40
C GLN A 62 14.35 -18.78 -10.98
N ALA A 63 14.08 -19.93 -11.62
CA ALA A 63 15.09 -20.84 -12.16
C ALA A 63 15.06 -20.99 -13.69
N GLY A 64 14.45 -20.05 -14.41
CA GLY A 64 14.39 -20.02 -15.89
C GLY A 64 15.25 -18.91 -16.49
#